data_AF-A0A9X8Y8S6-F1
#
_entry.id   AF-A0A9X8Y8S6-F1
#
_cell.length_a   1.000
_cell.length_b   1.000
_cell.length_c   1.000
_cell.angle_alpha   90.00
_cell.angle_beta   90.00
_cell.angle_gamma   90.00
#
_symmetry.space_group_name_H-M   'P 1'
#
loop_
_entity.id
_entity.type
_entity.pdbx_description
1 polymer ?
#
loop_
_entity_poly.entity_id
_entity_poly.type
_entity_poly.pdbx_seq_one_letter_code
_entity_poly.pdbx_strand_id
1 'polypeptide(L)' 'MADNPKMMTIKQIAATGLLPEHALRLLCKQGKLPAIYAGNKALVNYDLLVKQLNSLGGGTNE' A
#
# COMPACT_ATOMS: atom_id res chain seq x y z
N MET A 1 7.16 15.98 15.70
CA MET A 1 6.08 15.00 15.99
C MET A 1 6.49 13.67 15.38
N ALA A 2 6.36 12.56 16.10
CA ALA A 2 6.62 11.25 15.49
C ALA A 2 5.44 10.92 14.57
N ASP A 3 5.62 11.10 13.26
CA ASP A 3 4.62 10.70 12.26
C ASP A 3 4.57 9.18 12.21
N ASN A 4 3.72 8.59 13.05
CA ASN A 4 3.49 7.17 13.04
C ASN A 4 2.97 6.73 11.66
N PRO A 5 3.54 5.68 11.06
CA PRO A 5 3.12 5.22 9.75
C PRO A 5 1.64 4.80 9.76
N LYS A 6 0.86 5.27 8.78
CA LYS A 6 -0.56 4.90 8.66
C LYS A 6 -0.69 3.48 8.16
N MET A 7 -0.91 2.56 9.09
CA MET A 7 -1.21 1.16 8.78
C MET A 7 -2.70 1.02 8.45
N MET A 8 -3.01 0.55 7.26
CA MET A 8 -4.38 0.32 6.79
C MET A 8 -4.54 -1.09 6.24
N THR A 9 -5.73 -1.66 6.44
CA THR A 9 -6.07 -2.94 5.79
C THR A 9 -6.33 -2.73 4.29
N ILE A 10 -6.22 -3.80 3.52
CA ILE A 10 -6.53 -3.81 2.08
C ILE A 10 -7.90 -3.16 1.79
N LYS A 11 -8.92 -3.46 2.61
CA LYS A 11 -10.27 -2.91 2.44
C LYS A 11 -10.32 -1.39 2.67
N GLN A 12 -9.57 -0.88 3.65
CA GLN A 12 -9.49 0.56 3.91
C GLN A 12 -8.78 1.28 2.77
N ILE A 13 -7.71 0.70 2.22
CA ILE A 13 -7.01 1.27 1.07
C ILE A 13 -7.89 1.24 -0.18
N ALA A 14 -8.64 0.17 -0.40
CA ALA A 14 -9.61 0.13 -1.50
C ALA A 14 -10.68 1.23 -1.36
N ALA A 15 -11.10 1.55 -0.13
CA ALA A 15 -12.04 2.62 0.14
C ALA A 15 -11.47 4.03 -0.13
N THR A 16 -10.15 4.22 -0.16
CA THR A 16 -9.55 5.51 -0.59
C THR A 16 -9.62 5.72 -2.10
N GLY A 17 -9.98 4.70 -2.88
CA GLY A 17 -10.05 4.75 -4.34
C GLY A 17 -8.69 4.66 -5.03
N LEU A 18 -7.60 4.42 -4.29
CA LEU A 18 -6.24 4.32 -4.86
C LEU A 18 -6.11 3.15 -5.83
N LEU A 19 -6.57 1.96 -5.42
CA LEU A 19 -6.54 0.72 -6.19
C LEU A 19 -7.73 -0.16 -5.81
N PRO A 20 -8.29 -0.97 -6.72
CA PRO A 20 -9.35 -1.90 -6.39
C PRO A 20 -8.85 -3.01 -5.46
N GLU A 21 -9.74 -3.52 -4.58
CA GLU A 21 -9.41 -4.54 -3.57
C GLU A 21 -8.72 -5.77 -4.20
N HIS A 22 -9.22 -6.22 -5.34
CA HIS A 22 -8.68 -7.37 -6.05
C HIS A 22 -7.21 -7.16 -6.46
N ALA A 23 -6.86 -5.96 -6.98
CA ALA A 23 -5.49 -5.64 -7.36
C ALA A 23 -4.57 -5.60 -6.13
N LEU A 24 -5.03 -4.99 -5.04
CA LEU A 24 -4.27 -4.94 -3.78
C LEU A 24 -4.02 -6.36 -3.22
N ARG A 25 -5.02 -7.26 -3.24
CA ARG A 25 -4.82 -8.67 -2.83
C ARG A 25 -3.79 -9.38 -3.71
N LEU A 26 -3.84 -9.17 -5.02
CA LEU A 26 -2.88 -9.77 -5.95
C LEU A 26 -1.46 -9.27 -5.68
N LEU A 27 -1.28 -7.95 -5.52
CA LEU A 27 0.01 -7.34 -5.21
C LEU A 27 0.54 -7.76 -3.82
N CYS A 28 -0.35 -7.91 -2.84
CA CYS A 28 0.00 -8.43 -1.51
C CYS A 28 0.51 -9.87 -1.60
N LYS A 29 -0.17 -10.73 -2.39
CA LYS A 29 0.25 -12.12 -2.63
C LYS A 29 1.56 -12.21 -3.42
N GLN A 30 1.81 -11.25 -4.30
CA GLN A 30 3.08 -11.13 -5.03
C GLN A 30 4.23 -10.54 -4.18
N GLY A 31 3.97 -10.12 -2.94
CA GLY A 31 4.99 -9.50 -2.07
C GLY A 31 5.44 -8.11 -2.52
N LYS A 32 4.65 -7.42 -3.35
CA LYS A 32 4.97 -6.10 -3.90
C LYS A 32 4.44 -4.93 -3.07
N LEU A 33 3.61 -5.21 -2.06
CA LEU A 33 3.08 -4.18 -1.17
C LEU A 33 3.91 -4.10 0.12
N PRO A 34 4.12 -2.90 0.67
CA PRO A 34 4.76 -2.70 1.96
C PRO A 34 3.77 -3.05 3.06
N ALA A 35 3.63 -4.35 3.35
CA ALA A 35 2.65 -4.88 4.28
C ALA A 35 3.29 -5.73 5.38
N ILE A 36 2.74 -5.62 6.59
CA ILE A 36 3.03 -6.49 7.73
C ILE A 36 1.82 -7.38 8.01
N TYR A 37 2.07 -8.61 8.41
CA TYR A 37 1.01 -9.55 8.77
C TYR A 37 0.84 -9.57 10.28
N ALA A 38 -0.34 -9.16 10.76
CA ALA A 38 -0.74 -9.26 12.15
C ALA A 38 -1.74 -10.42 12.28
N GLY A 39 -1.22 -11.62 12.53
CA GLY A 39 -1.99 -12.86 12.46
C GLY A 39 -2.51 -13.10 11.04
N ASN A 40 -3.83 -13.23 10.88
CA ASN A 40 -4.47 -13.44 9.57
C ASN A 40 -4.72 -12.15 8.78
N LYS A 41 -4.41 -10.97 9.32
CA LYS A 41 -4.68 -9.69 8.66
C LYS A 41 -3.41 -9.09 8.08
N ALA A 42 -3.48 -8.66 6.81
CA ALA A 42 -2.45 -7.83 6.20
C ALA A 42 -2.72 -6.35 6.52
N LEU A 43 -1.76 -5.71 7.19
CA LEU A 43 -1.72 -4.28 7.44
C LEU A 43 -0.68 -3.66 6.52
N VAL A 44 -1.13 -2.83 5.60
CA VAL A 44 -0.30 -2.16 4.60
C VAL A 44 0.06 -0.78 5.11
N ASN A 45 1.33 -0.41 5.00
CA ASN A 45 1.77 0.95 5.27
C ASN A 45 1.35 1.85 4.10
N TYR A 46 0.35 2.69 4.34
CA TYR A 46 -0.24 3.55 3.31
C TYR A 46 0.74 4.59 2.79
N ASP A 47 1.51 5.24 3.67
CA ASP A 47 2.49 6.26 3.29
C ASP A 47 3.59 5.67 2.37
N LEU A 48 4.09 4.49 2.69
CA LEU A 48 5.08 3.81 1.84
C LEU A 48 4.48 3.36 0.51
N LEU A 49 3.24 2.87 0.52
CA LEU A 49 2.56 2.47 -0.71
C LEU A 49 2.41 3.66 -1.67
N VAL A 50 1.96 4.81 -1.17
CA VAL A 50 1.82 6.02 -1.97
C VAL A 50 3.17 6.50 -2.51
N LYS A 51 4.22 6.48 -1.67
CA LYS A 51 5.60 6.80 -2.11
C LYS A 51 6.07 5.86 -3.23
N GLN A 52 5.85 4.55 -3.11
CA GLN A 52 6.21 3.58 -4.14
C GLN A 52 5.45 3.83 -5.45
N LEU A 53 4.14 4.10 -5.38
CA LEU A 53 3.34 4.39 -6.57
C LEU A 53 3.77 5.68 -7.26
N ASN A 54 4.03 6.74 -6.49
CA ASN A 54 4.57 7.99 -7.02
C ASN A 54 5.95 7.78 -7.65
N SER A 55 6.79 6.94 -7.05
CA SER A 55 8.10 6.58 -7.62
C SER A 55 7.99 5.75 -8.90
N LEU A 56 6.94 4.96 -9.08
CA LEU A 56 6.67 4.21 -10.33
C LEU A 56 6.13 5.11 -11.45
N GLY A 57 5.25 6.05 -11.11
CA GLY A 57 4.70 7.04 -12.06
C GLY A 57 5.69 8.12 -12.46
N GLY A 58 6.73 8.33 -11.65
CA GLY A 58 7.84 9.25 -11.88
C GLY A 58 8.92 8.71 -12.82
N GLY A 59 8.54 8.07 -13.92
CA GLY A 59 9.39 7.99 -15.11
C GLY A 59 9.53 9.37 -15.78
N THR A 60 9.82 10.43 -15.01
CA THR A 60 10.34 11.67 -15.57
C THR A 60 11.82 11.45 -15.80
N ASN A 61 12.16 11.26 -17.06
CA ASN A 61 13.46 11.66 -17.57
C ASN A 61 13.67 13.13 -17.16
N GLU A 62 14.57 13.38 -16.22
CA GLU A 62 15.36 14.61 -16.12
C GLU A 62 16.68 14.32 -15.39
#